data_AF-A0A2N9NYG4-F1
#
_entry.id   AF-A0A2N9NYG4-F1
#
_cell.length_a   1.000
_cell.length_b   1.000
_cell.length_c   1.000
_cell.angle_alpha   90.00
_cell.angle_beta   90.00
_cell.angle_gamma   90.00
#
_symmetry.space_group_name_H-M   'P 1'
#
loop_
_entity.id
_entity.type
_entity.pdbx_description
1 polymer ?
#
loop_
_entity_poly.entity_id
_entity_poly.type
_entity_poly.pdbx_seq_one_letter_code
_entity_poly.pdbx_strand_id
1 'polypeptide(L)'
;MKKPTTLIFAASTMFLAGCCTTPHATKWEYKVADLPHHRPPGGLQELRDDQQSFLNDLGKEGWVLIAESDGTVFYFKRPLK
;
A
#
# COMPACT_ATOMS: atom_id res chain seq x y z
N MET A 1 23.67 -41.98 41.71
CA MET A 1 23.72 -40.99 40.62
C MET A 1 22.46 -41.13 39.78
N LYS A 2 21.48 -40.22 39.93
CA LYS A 2 20.16 -40.29 39.26
C LYS A 2 20.07 -39.13 38.27
N LYS A 3 19.83 -39.44 37.00
CA LYS A 3 19.94 -38.55 35.83
C LYS A 3 18.68 -37.66 35.70
N PRO A 4 18.80 -36.33 35.54
CA PRO A 4 17.66 -35.48 35.19
C PRO A 4 17.62 -35.28 33.67
N THR A 5 17.05 -36.24 32.92
CA THR A 5 16.96 -36.16 31.45
C THR A 5 15.54 -35.89 30.95
N THR A 6 14.55 -35.84 31.84
CA THR A 6 13.14 -35.79 31.45
C THR A 6 12.57 -34.37 31.31
N LEU A 7 13.25 -33.34 31.85
CA LEU A 7 12.68 -31.97 31.88
C LEU A 7 12.89 -31.17 30.58
N ILE A 8 13.76 -31.62 29.67
CA ILE A 8 14.12 -30.84 28.47
C ILE A 8 13.06 -30.94 27.37
N PHE A 9 12.31 -32.05 27.31
CA PHE A 9 11.33 -32.28 26.23
C PHE A 9 10.07 -31.42 26.33
N ALA A 10 9.69 -30.96 27.52
CA ALA A 10 8.47 -30.18 27.71
C ALA A 10 8.62 -28.71 27.26
N ALA A 11 9.84 -28.16 27.24
CA ALA A 11 10.08 -26.78 26.83
C ALA A 11 10.10 -26.60 25.29
N SER A 12 10.34 -27.68 24.53
CA SER A 12 10.48 -27.60 23.07
C SER A 12 9.16 -27.41 22.33
N THR A 13 8.03 -27.83 22.90
CA THR A 13 6.71 -27.73 22.23
C THR A 13 6.11 -26.32 22.29
N MET A 14 6.45 -25.52 23.31
CA MET A 14 6.00 -24.13 23.40
C MET A 14 6.69 -23.19 22.39
N PHE A 15 7.89 -23.54 21.92
CA PHE A 15 8.58 -22.79 20.86
C PHE A 15 8.06 -23.10 19.44
N LEU A 16 7.38 -24.22 19.25
CA LEU A 16 6.80 -24.64 17.96
C LEU A 16 5.39 -24.08 17.72
N ALA A 17 4.73 -23.53 18.74
CA ALA A 17 3.48 -22.78 18.59
C ALA A 17 3.70 -21.33 18.09
N GLY A 18 4.92 -20.99 17.66
CA GLY A 18 5.30 -19.64 17.22
C GLY A 18 5.40 -19.43 15.71
N CYS A 19 4.77 -20.23 14.83
CA CYS A 19 5.04 -20.13 13.38
C CYS A 19 3.83 -20.24 12.45
N CYS A 20 2.67 -19.69 12.83
CA CYS A 20 1.53 -19.57 11.90
C CYS A 20 0.80 -18.23 11.97
N THR A 21 1.48 -17.12 12.34
CA THR A 21 0.98 -15.81 11.90
C THR A 21 1.22 -15.74 10.39
N THR A 22 0.33 -16.32 9.61
CA THR A 22 0.23 -16.04 8.17
C THR A 22 0.10 -14.53 8.08
N PRO A 23 1.10 -13.78 7.58
CA PRO A 23 0.91 -12.37 7.38
C PRO A 23 -0.27 -12.28 6.41
N HIS A 24 -1.35 -11.63 6.83
CA HIS A 24 -2.41 -11.25 5.90
C HIS A 24 -1.73 -10.35 4.87
N ALA A 25 -1.29 -10.93 3.76
CA ALA A 25 -0.71 -10.18 2.68
C ALA A 25 -1.83 -9.28 2.16
N THR A 26 -1.75 -7.99 2.47
CA THR A 26 -2.66 -7.00 1.94
C THR A 26 -2.58 -7.09 0.43
N LYS A 27 -3.67 -7.55 -0.19
CA LYS A 27 -3.78 -7.53 -1.64
C LYS A 27 -4.04 -6.09 -2.06
N TRP A 28 -3.36 -5.65 -3.12
CA TRP A 28 -3.47 -4.31 -3.63
C TRP A 28 -4.17 -4.33 -4.98
N GLU A 29 -5.03 -3.33 -5.21
CA GLU A 29 -5.47 -2.98 -6.55
C GLU A 29 -4.71 -1.74 -7.03
N TYR A 30 -4.50 -1.66 -8.34
CA TYR A 30 -3.72 -0.61 -8.99
C TYR A 30 -4.58 0.13 -10.00
N LYS A 31 -4.35 1.43 -10.13
CA LYS A 31 -5.03 2.30 -11.09
C LYS A 31 -3.99 3.16 -11.80
N VAL A 32 -4.18 3.33 -13.11
CA VAL A 32 -3.49 4.35 -13.91
C VAL A 32 -4.53 5.39 -14.27
N ALA A 33 -4.19 6.66 -14.13
CA ALA A 33 -5.08 7.74 -14.50
C ALA A 33 -4.28 8.90 -15.09
N ASP A 34 -4.82 9.48 -16.16
CA ASP A 34 -4.23 10.62 -16.83
C ASP A 34 -4.91 11.90 -16.36
N LEU A 35 -4.13 12.96 -16.15
CA LEU A 35 -4.69 14.29 -16.01
C LEU A 35 -5.41 14.63 -17.32
N PRO A 36 -6.66 15.10 -17.28
CA PRO A 36 -7.35 15.57 -18.47
C PRO A 36 -6.47 16.58 -19.19
N HIS A 37 -6.13 16.31 -20.44
CA HIS A 37 -5.30 17.21 -21.27
C HIS A 37 -6.13 18.40 -21.73
N HIS A 38 -6.59 19.21 -20.78
CA HIS A 38 -7.15 20.51 -21.07
C HIS A 38 -6.03 21.53 -20.88
N ARG A 39 -5.67 22.24 -21.95
CA ARG A 39 -4.75 23.38 -21.83
C ARG A 39 -5.56 24.54 -21.27
N PRO A 40 -5.45 24.87 -19.97
CA PRO A 40 -6.35 25.85 -19.39
C PRO A 40 -6.00 27.23 -19.94
N PRO A 41 -7.00 28.08 -20.21
CA PRO A 41 -6.74 29.46 -20.65
C PRO A 41 -5.96 30.27 -19.59
N GLY A 42 -6.01 29.89 -18.31
CA GLY A 42 -5.28 30.51 -17.20
C GLY A 42 -3.83 30.07 -17.00
N GLY A 43 -3.28 29.21 -17.88
CA GLY A 43 -1.86 28.86 -17.87
C GLY A 43 -1.45 27.88 -16.75
N LEU A 44 -0.19 27.98 -16.31
CA LEU A 44 0.42 26.98 -15.41
C LEU A 44 -0.20 26.90 -14.01
N GLN A 45 -0.87 27.96 -13.54
CA GLN A 45 -1.49 27.97 -12.21
C GLN A 45 -2.75 27.11 -12.20
N GLU A 46 -3.64 27.31 -13.17
CA GLU A 46 -4.88 26.54 -13.29
C GLU A 46 -4.59 25.05 -13.51
N LEU A 47 -3.54 24.72 -14.28
CA LEU A 47 -3.08 23.34 -14.44
C LEU A 47 -2.65 22.70 -13.11
N ARG A 48 -1.99 23.45 -12.23
CA ARG A 48 -1.64 22.97 -10.89
C ARG A 48 -2.88 22.78 -10.02
N ASP A 49 -3.84 23.68 -10.10
CA ASP A 49 -5.07 23.63 -9.33
C ASP A 49 -5.94 22.42 -9.77
N ASP A 50 -6.02 22.17 -11.08
CA ASP A 50 -6.67 20.99 -11.67
C ASP A 50 -5.99 19.69 -11.23
N GLN A 51 -4.65 19.65 -11.30
CA GLN A 51 -3.88 18.50 -10.83
C GLN A 51 -4.10 18.25 -9.34
N GLN A 52 -4.11 19.30 -8.52
CA GLN A 52 -4.35 19.18 -7.09
C GLN A 52 -5.77 18.68 -6.81
N SER A 53 -6.78 19.22 -7.50
CA SER A 53 -8.18 18.77 -7.38
C SER A 53 -8.32 17.29 -7.72
N PHE A 54 -7.77 16.87 -8.86
CA PHE A 54 -7.77 15.49 -9.33
C PHE A 54 -7.12 14.52 -8.34
N LEU A 55 -5.93 14.85 -7.82
CA LEU A 55 -5.22 14.02 -6.84
C LEU A 55 -5.99 13.93 -5.51
N ASN A 56 -6.61 15.02 -5.08
CA ASN A 56 -7.41 15.05 -3.85
C ASN A 56 -8.65 14.16 -3.97
N ASP A 57 -9.34 14.16 -5.11
CA ASP A 57 -10.52 13.33 -5.31
C ASP A 57 -10.18 11.84 -5.31
N LEU A 58 -9.07 11.45 -5.93
CA LEU A 58 -8.56 10.08 -5.84
C LEU A 58 -8.15 9.71 -4.40
N GLY A 59 -7.56 10.65 -3.66
CA GLY A 59 -7.25 10.48 -2.25
C GLY A 59 -8.49 10.22 -1.38
N LYS A 60 -9.60 10.93 -1.64
CA LYS A 60 -10.89 10.70 -0.95
C LYS A 60 -11.46 9.30 -1.21
N GLU A 61 -11.22 8.74 -2.39
CA GLU A 61 -11.58 7.35 -2.74
C GLU A 61 -10.63 6.29 -2.13
N GLY A 62 -9.59 6.72 -1.39
CA GLY A 62 -8.61 5.86 -0.75
C GLY A 62 -7.45 5.44 -1.64
N TRP A 63 -7.27 6.05 -2.81
CA TRP A 63 -6.10 5.81 -3.66
C TRP A 63 -4.87 6.53 -3.11
N VAL A 64 -3.73 5.84 -3.15
CA VAL A 64 -2.42 6.37 -2.77
C VAL A 64 -1.56 6.46 -4.02
N LEU A 65 -1.05 7.67 -4.32
CA LEU A 65 -0.12 7.90 -5.42
C LEU A 65 1.21 7.17 -5.15
N ILE A 66 1.71 6.42 -6.13
CA ILE A 66 2.95 5.64 -6.03
C ILE A 66 4.00 6.00 -7.08
N ALA A 67 3.56 6.53 -8.23
CA ALA A 67 4.46 7.03 -9.27
C ALA A 67 3.74 8.04 -10.16
N GLU A 68 4.54 8.89 -10.80
CA GLU A 68 4.12 9.87 -11.79
C GLU A 68 5.06 9.73 -13.00
N SER A 69 4.51 9.79 -14.21
CA SER A 69 5.27 9.86 -15.47
C SER A 69 4.86 11.11 -16.23
N ASP A 70 5.86 11.85 -16.71
CA ASP A 70 5.72 12.96 -17.65
C ASP A 70 4.77 14.10 -17.20
N GLY A 71 4.45 14.18 -15.91
CA GLY A 71 3.56 15.21 -15.36
C GLY A 71 2.07 14.99 -15.65
N THR A 72 1.73 13.97 -16.43
CA THR A 72 0.35 13.74 -16.90
C THR A 72 -0.20 12.38 -16.52
N VAL A 73 0.66 11.38 -16.30
CA VAL A 73 0.25 10.01 -15.99
C VAL A 73 0.54 9.70 -14.53
N PHE A 74 -0.47 9.27 -13.79
CA PHE A 74 -0.36 8.97 -12.36
C PHE A 74 -0.72 7.51 -12.09
N TYR A 75 0.09 6.86 -11.25
CA TYR A 75 -0.07 5.48 -10.84
C TYR A 75 -0.45 5.43 -9.37
N PHE A 76 -1.48 4.66 -9.05
CA PHE A 76 -2.03 4.56 -7.70
C PHE A 76 -2.13 3.11 -7.24
N LYS A 77 -2.17 2.93 -5.91
CA LYS A 77 -2.58 1.69 -5.26
C LYS A 77 -3.59 1.95 -4.15
N ARG A 78 -4.41 0.95 -3.83
CA ARG A 78 -5.15 0.88 -2.56
C ARG A 78 -5.37 -0.56 -2.09
N PRO A 79 -5.61 -0.79 -0.79
CA PRO A 79 -5.93 -2.13 -0.29
C PRO A 79 -7.24 -2.64 -0.88
N LEU A 80 -7.27 -3.90 -1.29
CA LEU A 80 -8.51 -4.59 -1.60
C LEU A 80 -9.32 -4.82 -0.32
N LYS A 81 -10.61 -4.48 -0.36
CA LYS A 81 -11.55 -4.74 0.73
C LYS A 81 -12.03 -6.18 0.75
#